data_AF-A0A0G4N7R5-F1
#
_entry.id   AF-A0A0G4N7R5-F1
#
_cell.length_a   1.000
_cell.length_b   1.000
_cell.length_c   1.000
_cell.angle_alpha   90.00
_cell.angle_beta   90.00
_cell.angle_gamma   90.00
#
_symmetry.space_group_name_H-M   'P 1'
#
loop_
_entity.id
_entity.type
_entity.pdbx_description
1 polymer ?
#
loop_
_entity_poly.entity_id
_entity_poly.type
_entity_poly.pdbx_seq_one_letter_code
_entity_poly.pdbx_strand_id
1 'polypeptide(L)'
;MGMLMGTAAELWDFSNSESEVSRRYETALKEVLEYGARITYIGSIDDQLVPMESAIYSPASHPYIYRAVFIDGRIHAPDFIAHLVGFALKLRNLGVSDHGLIRELSTPLAGSLYSGEGHSRLYYDEQVYDLAVSHALETTNVPPHVTNRHCQIRHPHRPDSAGTNKTTGGPGPLTNPNPYHLPWIMRGLLEEDFVKTELSAETEELLRQFDDWKPTTKALKDVKYRLEAVRSKL
;
A
#
# COMPACT_ATOMS: atom_id res chain seq x y z
N MET A 1 -8.15 -33.38 7.03
CA MET A 1 -8.98 -32.16 6.84
C MET A 1 -8.84 -31.10 7.95
N GLY A 2 -8.06 -31.32 9.04
CA GLY A 2 -8.00 -30.39 10.19
C GLY A 2 -6.83 -29.38 10.22
N MET A 3 -5.70 -29.66 9.54
CA MET A 3 -4.53 -28.75 9.57
C MET A 3 -4.67 -27.54 8.65
N LEU A 4 -5.27 -27.70 7.45
CA LEU A 4 -5.46 -26.60 6.49
C LEU A 4 -6.49 -25.56 6.95
N MET A 5 -7.46 -25.97 7.80
CA MET A 5 -8.41 -25.03 8.40
C MET A 5 -7.72 -24.11 9.43
N GLY A 6 -6.68 -24.59 10.13
CA GLY A 6 -5.93 -23.79 11.10
C GLY A 6 -5.12 -22.68 10.43
N THR A 7 -4.37 -23.00 9.38
CA THR A 7 -3.54 -22.02 8.65
C THR A 7 -4.38 -20.99 7.89
N ALA A 8 -5.51 -21.40 7.33
CA ALA A 8 -6.44 -20.47 6.68
C ALA A 8 -7.12 -19.54 7.71
N ALA A 9 -7.49 -20.06 8.89
CA ALA A 9 -8.04 -19.24 9.97
C ALA A 9 -7.04 -18.20 10.48
N GLU A 10 -5.76 -18.58 10.61
CA GLU A 10 -4.69 -17.67 11.04
C GLU A 10 -4.50 -16.49 10.07
N LEU A 11 -4.66 -16.69 8.76
CA LEU A 11 -4.63 -15.61 7.76
C LEU A 11 -5.75 -14.58 7.99
N TRP A 12 -6.96 -15.04 8.32
CA TRP A 12 -8.08 -14.15 8.65
C TRP A 12 -7.84 -13.42 9.98
N ASP A 13 -7.30 -14.12 10.98
CA ASP A 13 -6.91 -13.52 12.25
C ASP A 13 -5.81 -12.46 12.07
N PHE A 14 -4.92 -12.63 11.10
CA PHE A 14 -3.89 -11.64 10.76
C PHE A 14 -4.47 -10.32 10.22
N SER A 15 -5.70 -10.35 9.68
CA SER A 15 -6.40 -9.11 9.28
C SER A 15 -6.91 -8.31 10.49
N ASN A 16 -6.94 -8.90 11.68
CA ASN A 16 -7.29 -8.23 12.92
C ASN A 16 -6.02 -7.77 13.66
N SER A 17 -5.81 -6.46 13.80
CA SER A 17 -4.64 -5.89 14.50
C SER A 17 -4.54 -6.31 15.97
N GLU A 18 -5.65 -6.70 16.58
CA GLU A 18 -5.71 -7.12 17.98
C GLU A 18 -5.52 -8.62 18.19
N SER A 19 -5.41 -9.41 17.11
CA SER A 19 -5.13 -10.84 17.23
C SER A 19 -3.72 -11.10 17.76
N GLU A 20 -3.53 -12.28 18.35
CA GLU A 20 -2.21 -12.67 18.87
C GLU A 20 -1.16 -12.70 17.75
N VAL A 21 -1.51 -13.25 16.59
CA VAL A 21 -0.61 -13.37 15.43
C VAL A 21 -0.17 -11.99 14.92
N SER A 22 -1.08 -11.03 14.82
CA SER A 22 -0.77 -9.65 14.40
C SER A 22 0.15 -8.96 15.39
N ARG A 23 -0.12 -9.06 16.70
CA ARG A 23 0.72 -8.46 17.74
C ARG A 23 2.11 -9.08 17.79
N ARG A 24 2.21 -10.41 17.62
CA ARG A 24 3.50 -11.12 17.55
C ARG A 24 4.30 -10.69 16.34
N TYR A 25 3.66 -10.55 15.18
CA TYR A 25 4.30 -10.05 13.97
C TYR A 25 4.81 -8.61 14.15
N GLU A 26 4.01 -7.71 14.73
CA GLU A 26 4.45 -6.34 15.01
C GLU A 26 5.68 -6.28 15.91
N THR A 27 5.72 -7.08 16.97
CA THR A 27 6.87 -7.15 17.87
C THR A 27 8.10 -7.67 17.15
N ALA A 28 7.97 -8.77 16.39
CA ALA A 28 9.08 -9.33 15.62
C ALA A 28 9.60 -8.35 14.56
N LEU A 29 8.69 -7.68 13.83
CA LEU A 29 9.05 -6.69 12.82
C LEU A 29 9.83 -5.52 13.44
N LYS A 30 9.36 -4.98 14.57
CA LYS A 30 10.07 -3.91 15.29
C LYS A 30 11.46 -4.35 15.69
N GLU A 31 11.59 -5.54 16.25
CA GLU A 31 12.87 -6.08 16.72
C GLU A 31 13.88 -6.25 15.58
N VAL A 32 13.51 -6.91 14.47
CA VAL A 32 14.44 -7.13 13.36
C VAL A 32 14.88 -5.82 12.69
N LEU A 33 13.97 -4.84 12.57
CA LEU A 33 14.30 -3.52 12.02
C LEU A 33 15.28 -2.77 12.93
N GLU A 34 15.13 -2.89 14.25
CA GLU A 34 16.02 -2.28 15.25
C GLU A 34 17.45 -2.85 15.16
N TYR A 35 17.58 -4.14 14.83
CA TYR A 35 18.86 -4.81 14.56
C TYR A 35 19.44 -4.53 13.16
N GLY A 36 18.74 -3.76 12.32
CA GLY A 36 19.23 -3.36 11.00
C GLY A 36 18.85 -4.28 9.84
N ALA A 37 17.89 -5.19 10.06
CA ALA A 37 17.32 -5.97 8.97
C ALA A 37 16.54 -5.06 8.01
N ARG A 38 16.64 -5.35 6.72
CA ARG A 38 15.91 -4.67 5.65
C ARG A 38 14.76 -5.55 5.20
N ILE A 39 13.56 -4.97 5.15
CA ILE A 39 12.34 -5.67 4.82
C ILE A 39 11.80 -5.13 3.50
N THR A 40 11.61 -6.03 2.54
CA THR A 40 11.03 -5.70 1.23
C THR A 40 9.65 -6.35 1.16
N TYR A 41 8.61 -5.54 1.02
CA TYR A 41 7.25 -6.02 0.77
C TYR A 41 6.88 -5.85 -0.70
N ILE A 42 6.39 -6.91 -1.32
CA ILE A 42 5.98 -6.91 -2.72
C ILE A 42 4.61 -7.58 -2.82
N GLY A 43 3.61 -6.83 -3.28
CA GLY A 43 2.26 -7.33 -3.51
C GLY A 43 1.93 -7.38 -5.00
N SER A 44 1.11 -8.34 -5.44
CA SER A 44 0.57 -8.33 -6.81
C SER A 44 -0.56 -7.30 -6.91
N ILE A 45 -0.58 -6.51 -7.99
CA ILE A 45 -1.59 -5.47 -8.22
C ILE A 45 -3.01 -6.03 -8.29
N ASP A 46 -3.15 -7.27 -8.76
CA ASP A 46 -4.42 -7.96 -8.98
C ASP A 46 -4.53 -9.25 -8.15
N ASP A 47 -3.91 -9.27 -6.97
CA ASP A 47 -4.08 -10.36 -6.02
C ASP A 47 -5.57 -10.54 -5.67
N GLN A 48 -6.06 -11.76 -5.78
CA GLN A 48 -7.45 -12.12 -5.55
C GLN A 48 -7.75 -12.51 -4.09
N LEU A 49 -6.73 -12.76 -3.26
CA LEU A 49 -6.86 -13.21 -1.87
C LEU A 49 -6.37 -12.19 -0.86
N VAL A 50 -5.22 -11.56 -1.12
CA VAL A 50 -4.55 -10.65 -0.19
C VAL A 50 -4.69 -9.21 -0.69
N PRO A 51 -5.39 -8.33 0.04
CA PRO A 51 -5.49 -6.92 -0.32
C PRO A 51 -4.12 -6.25 -0.40
N MET A 52 -3.93 -5.32 -1.34
CA MET A 52 -2.65 -4.62 -1.54
C MET A 52 -2.11 -3.99 -0.24
N GLU A 53 -2.97 -3.33 0.54
CA GLU A 53 -2.63 -2.76 1.85
C GLU A 53 -1.97 -3.78 2.80
N SER A 54 -2.49 -5.01 2.81
CA SER A 54 -1.98 -6.09 3.64
C SER A 54 -0.65 -6.60 3.08
N ALA A 55 -0.57 -6.84 1.77
CA ALA A 55 0.63 -7.33 1.10
C ALA A 55 1.85 -6.41 1.29
N ILE A 56 1.65 -5.09 1.30
CA ILE A 56 2.70 -4.10 1.52
C ILE A 56 2.89 -3.70 2.99
N TYR A 57 2.16 -4.34 3.91
CA TYR A 57 2.07 -3.99 5.33
C TYR A 57 2.00 -2.46 5.55
N SER A 58 0.96 -1.85 5.00
CA SER A 58 0.78 -0.39 4.96
C SER A 58 0.89 0.30 6.33
N PRO A 59 0.38 -0.27 7.45
CA PRO A 59 0.42 0.38 8.76
C PRO A 59 1.83 0.73 9.27
N ALA A 60 2.87 0.01 8.84
CA ALA A 60 4.24 0.23 9.30
C ALA A 60 4.94 1.38 8.57
N SER A 61 5.81 2.10 9.27
CA SER A 61 6.71 3.10 8.70
C SER A 61 8.07 2.96 9.34
N HIS A 62 9.09 2.73 8.50
CA HIS A 62 10.48 2.62 8.89
C HIS A 62 11.38 2.77 7.65
N PRO A 63 12.55 3.44 7.71
CA PRO A 63 13.41 3.63 6.54
C PRO A 63 13.98 2.33 5.92
N TYR A 64 14.10 1.25 6.70
CA TYR A 64 14.49 -0.07 6.19
C TYR A 64 13.31 -0.90 5.62
N ILE A 65 12.12 -0.32 5.48
CA ILE A 65 11.01 -0.96 4.78
C ILE A 65 10.94 -0.38 3.37
N TYR A 66 11.09 -1.25 2.37
CA TYR A 66 10.86 -0.93 0.97
C TYR A 66 9.60 -1.64 0.47
N ARG A 67 8.80 -0.95 -0.33
CA ARG A 67 7.53 -1.46 -0.87
C ARG A 67 7.52 -1.38 -2.38
N ALA A 68 7.09 -2.47 -3.01
CA ALA A 68 6.88 -2.52 -4.45
C ALA A 68 5.59 -3.24 -4.80
N VAL A 69 5.17 -3.05 -6.05
CA VAL A 69 4.02 -3.74 -6.64
C VAL A 69 4.53 -4.58 -7.81
N PHE A 70 4.12 -5.84 -7.84
CA PHE A 70 4.28 -6.72 -8.99
C PHE A 70 3.12 -6.50 -9.96
N ILE A 71 3.46 -6.32 -11.23
CA ILE A 71 2.51 -6.11 -12.31
C ILE A 71 2.86 -7.08 -13.43
N ASP A 72 1.96 -8.03 -13.71
CA ASP A 72 2.16 -8.93 -14.84
C ASP A 72 1.84 -8.22 -16.16
N GLY A 73 2.89 -7.86 -16.90
CA GLY A 73 2.80 -7.21 -18.20
C GLY A 73 2.06 -8.00 -19.29
N ARG A 74 1.75 -9.29 -19.07
CA ARG A 74 0.92 -10.11 -19.97
C ARG A 74 -0.56 -9.78 -19.85
N ILE A 75 -0.98 -9.33 -18.66
CA ILE A 75 -2.39 -9.00 -18.35
C ILE A 75 -2.58 -7.48 -18.32
N HIS A 76 -1.62 -6.77 -17.75
CA HIS A 76 -1.72 -5.33 -17.52
C HIS A 76 -0.79 -4.58 -18.48
N ALA A 77 -1.36 -3.81 -19.39
CA ALA A 77 -0.61 -2.76 -20.05
C ALA A 77 -0.31 -1.64 -19.05
N PRO A 78 0.80 -0.90 -19.20
CA PRO A 78 1.03 0.31 -18.41
C PRO A 78 -0.17 1.26 -18.55
N ASP A 79 -0.86 1.49 -17.44
CA ASP A 79 -2.02 2.36 -17.38
C ASP A 79 -1.96 3.28 -16.15
N PHE A 80 -2.92 4.20 -16.06
CA PHE A 80 -3.01 5.15 -14.97
C PHE A 80 -2.98 4.49 -13.58
N ILE A 81 -3.64 3.33 -13.41
CA ILE A 81 -3.74 2.68 -12.10
C ILE A 81 -2.42 2.04 -11.70
N ALA A 82 -1.75 1.36 -12.63
CA ALA A 82 -0.40 0.85 -12.41
C ALA A 82 0.54 1.98 -11.97
N HIS A 83 0.51 3.11 -12.67
CA HIS A 83 1.34 4.27 -12.34
C HIS A 83 0.96 4.88 -10.99
N LEU A 84 -0.34 5.03 -10.68
CA LEU A 84 -0.82 5.58 -9.41
C LEU A 84 -0.41 4.73 -8.21
N VAL A 85 -0.51 3.41 -8.30
CA VAL A 85 -0.05 2.50 -7.25
C VAL A 85 1.47 2.61 -7.09
N GLY A 86 2.24 2.60 -8.19
CA GLY A 86 3.68 2.80 -8.16
C GLY A 86 4.09 4.14 -7.53
N PHE A 87 3.37 5.22 -7.86
CA PHE A 87 3.56 6.56 -7.31
C PHE A 87 3.32 6.58 -5.80
N ALA A 88 2.22 6.00 -5.33
CA ALA A 88 1.91 5.91 -3.91
C ALA A 88 2.98 5.12 -3.13
N LEU A 89 3.45 3.99 -3.67
CA LEU A 89 4.53 3.22 -3.04
C LEU A 89 5.87 3.97 -3.05
N LYS A 90 6.18 4.69 -4.12
CA LYS A 90 7.34 5.60 -4.19
C LYS A 90 7.30 6.64 -3.06
N LEU A 91 6.15 7.31 -2.86
CA LEU A 91 6.00 8.26 -1.75
C LEU A 91 6.26 7.59 -0.40
N ARG A 92 5.69 6.40 -0.17
CA ARG A 92 5.91 5.64 1.08
C ARG A 92 7.38 5.29 1.30
N ASN A 93 8.10 4.90 0.24
CA ASN A 93 9.53 4.59 0.30
C ASN A 93 10.39 5.84 0.55
N LEU A 94 9.91 7.02 0.16
CA LEU A 94 10.54 8.32 0.46
C LEU A 94 10.15 8.88 1.84
N GLY A 95 9.31 8.17 2.60
CA GLY A 95 8.80 8.62 3.90
C GLY A 95 7.68 9.67 3.80
N VAL A 96 7.12 9.89 2.61
CA VAL A 96 5.96 10.75 2.37
C VAL A 96 4.66 9.94 2.53
N SER A 97 3.63 10.58 3.06
CA SER A 97 2.32 9.96 3.25
C SER A 97 1.64 9.73 1.89
N ASP A 98 1.07 8.54 1.69
CA ASP A 98 0.12 8.27 0.60
C ASP A 98 -1.33 8.63 1.00
N HIS A 99 -1.53 9.17 2.20
CA HIS A 99 -2.84 9.49 2.80
C HIS A 99 -3.79 8.29 2.90
N GLY A 100 -3.26 7.06 2.84
CA GLY A 100 -4.08 5.84 2.82
C GLY A 100 -4.68 5.53 1.45
N LEU A 101 -4.09 6.05 0.37
CA LEU A 101 -4.49 5.74 -1.00
C LEU A 101 -4.42 4.25 -1.31
N ILE A 102 -3.35 3.56 -0.90
CA ILE A 102 -3.21 2.11 -1.16
C ILE A 102 -4.35 1.33 -0.49
N ARG A 103 -4.78 1.74 0.71
CA ARG A 103 -5.92 1.14 1.40
C ARG A 103 -7.21 1.31 0.62
N GLU A 104 -7.50 2.53 0.15
CA GLU A 104 -8.73 2.79 -0.64
C GLU A 104 -8.71 2.07 -2.00
N LEU A 105 -7.53 1.89 -2.61
CA LEU A 105 -7.38 1.17 -3.86
C LEU A 105 -7.37 -0.36 -3.70
N SER A 106 -7.16 -0.89 -2.49
CA SER A 106 -7.02 -2.34 -2.28
C SER A 106 -8.26 -3.14 -2.71
N THR A 107 -9.47 -2.62 -2.44
CA THR A 107 -10.72 -3.28 -2.85
C THR A 107 -10.94 -3.25 -4.38
N PRO A 108 -10.87 -2.09 -5.07
CA PRO A 108 -11.09 -2.06 -6.52
C PRO A 108 -9.99 -2.74 -7.35
N LEU A 109 -8.80 -2.95 -6.79
CA LEU A 109 -7.69 -3.67 -7.41
C LEU A 109 -7.81 -5.20 -7.33
N ALA A 110 -8.64 -5.73 -6.42
CA ALA A 110 -8.73 -7.16 -6.17
C ALA A 110 -9.01 -7.96 -7.46
N GLY A 111 -8.20 -9.00 -7.68
CA GLY A 111 -8.32 -9.89 -8.83
C GLY A 111 -9.57 -10.76 -8.79
N SER A 112 -9.88 -11.38 -9.93
CA SER A 112 -10.97 -12.36 -10.02
C SER A 112 -10.65 -13.62 -9.22
N LEU A 113 -11.56 -14.04 -8.33
CA LEU A 113 -11.42 -15.33 -7.62
C LEU A 113 -11.51 -16.55 -8.54
N TYR A 114 -12.13 -16.40 -9.72
CA TYR A 114 -12.39 -17.52 -10.63
C TYR A 114 -11.35 -17.65 -11.75
N SER A 115 -10.71 -16.53 -12.11
CA SER A 115 -9.81 -16.46 -13.28
C SER A 115 -8.55 -15.65 -13.01
N GLY A 116 -8.37 -15.12 -11.81
CA GLY A 116 -7.21 -14.35 -11.40
C GLY A 116 -6.08 -15.26 -10.97
N GLU A 117 -4.87 -14.90 -11.37
CA GLU A 117 -3.65 -15.62 -11.02
C GLU A 117 -2.64 -14.71 -10.28
N GLY A 118 -3.05 -13.48 -9.95
CA GLY A 118 -2.18 -12.46 -9.36
C GLY A 118 -1.48 -12.92 -8.08
N HIS A 119 -2.19 -13.62 -7.21
CA HIS A 119 -1.67 -14.05 -5.90
C HIS A 119 -0.38 -14.89 -5.97
N SER A 120 -0.22 -15.72 -7.01
CA SER A 120 0.90 -16.67 -7.07
C SER A 120 1.95 -16.32 -8.11
N ARG A 121 1.63 -15.48 -9.08
CA ARG A 121 2.53 -15.18 -10.20
C ARG A 121 3.82 -14.48 -9.77
N LEU A 122 3.74 -13.58 -8.80
CA LEU A 122 4.92 -12.87 -8.30
C LEU A 122 6.01 -13.81 -7.76
N TYR A 123 5.66 -14.98 -7.25
CA TYR A 123 6.63 -15.93 -6.70
C TYR A 123 7.54 -16.55 -7.77
N TYR A 124 7.14 -16.47 -9.04
CA TYR A 124 7.88 -17.03 -10.17
C TYR A 124 8.70 -16.00 -10.93
N ASP A 125 8.68 -14.73 -10.53
CA ASP A 125 9.44 -13.67 -11.17
C ASP A 125 10.74 -13.40 -10.40
N GLU A 126 11.89 -13.57 -11.07
CA GLU A 126 13.21 -13.39 -10.46
C GLU A 126 13.45 -11.95 -10.01
N GLN A 127 12.85 -10.97 -10.67
CA GLN A 127 13.05 -9.53 -10.36
C GLN A 127 12.50 -9.17 -8.97
N VAL A 128 11.52 -9.92 -8.46
CA VAL A 128 11.00 -9.77 -7.09
C VAL A 128 12.09 -10.06 -6.07
N TYR A 129 12.91 -11.07 -6.32
CA TYR A 129 14.01 -11.46 -5.44
C TYR A 129 15.23 -10.56 -5.64
N ASP A 130 15.55 -10.20 -6.88
CA ASP A 130 16.63 -9.26 -7.19
C ASP A 130 16.40 -7.91 -6.51
N LEU A 131 15.17 -7.39 -6.55
CA LEU A 131 14.81 -6.17 -5.85
C LEU A 131 15.01 -6.27 -4.33
N ALA A 132 14.70 -7.41 -3.73
CA ALA A 132 14.94 -7.64 -2.31
C ALA A 132 16.43 -7.65 -1.97
N VAL A 133 17.25 -8.27 -2.82
CA VAL A 133 18.72 -8.30 -2.69
C VAL A 133 19.32 -6.91 -2.89
N SER A 134 18.93 -6.19 -3.94
CA SER A 134 19.39 -4.81 -4.17
C SER A 134 18.97 -3.89 -3.01
N HIS A 135 17.74 -3.97 -2.53
CA HIS A 135 17.34 -3.22 -1.33
C HIS A 135 18.23 -3.56 -0.12
N ALA A 136 18.55 -4.84 0.08
CA ALA A 136 19.40 -5.29 1.19
C ALA A 136 20.85 -4.78 1.09
N LEU A 137 21.43 -4.76 -0.11
CA LEU A 137 22.87 -4.54 -0.32
C LEU A 137 23.21 -3.11 -0.78
N GLU A 138 22.29 -2.43 -1.46
CA GLU A 138 22.52 -1.12 -2.10
C GLU A 138 21.95 0.05 -1.29
N THR A 139 21.38 -0.19 -0.10
CA THR A 139 20.91 0.87 0.79
C THR A 139 21.81 1.08 2.00
N THR A 140 21.97 2.34 2.39
CA THR A 140 22.78 2.73 3.55
C THR A 140 22.07 2.52 4.87
N ASN A 141 22.84 2.40 5.96
CA ASN A 141 22.28 2.32 7.30
C ASN A 141 21.65 3.66 7.73
N VAL A 142 20.58 3.60 8.53
CA VAL A 142 19.93 4.76 9.14
C VAL A 142 20.88 5.40 10.17
N PRO A 143 21.18 6.70 10.05
CA PRO A 143 22.01 7.38 11.04
C PRO A 143 21.39 7.34 12.45
N PRO A 144 22.21 7.27 13.52
CA PRO A 144 21.71 7.08 14.89
C PRO A 144 20.73 8.16 15.38
N HIS A 145 20.77 9.35 14.80
CA HIS A 145 20.07 10.56 15.24
C HIS A 145 18.82 10.90 14.41
N VAL A 146 18.40 10.03 13.48
CA VAL A 146 17.19 10.26 12.69
C VAL A 146 15.94 10.02 13.53
N THR A 147 14.97 10.93 13.46
CA THR A 147 13.71 10.89 14.24
C THR A 147 12.84 9.67 13.95
N ASN A 148 12.94 9.10 12.75
CA ASN A 148 12.18 7.93 12.31
C ASN A 148 12.98 6.62 12.43
N ARG A 149 13.90 6.53 13.39
CA ARG A 149 14.71 5.33 13.63
C ARG A 149 13.91 4.14 14.18
N HIS A 150 12.81 4.39 14.86
CA HIS A 150 11.95 3.33 15.39
C HIS A 150 10.78 3.07 14.46
N CYS A 151 10.44 1.79 14.27
CA CYS A 151 9.30 1.41 13.44
C CYS A 151 7.99 1.88 14.08
N GLN A 152 7.27 2.75 13.37
CA GLN A 152 5.94 3.21 13.77
C GLN A 152 4.88 2.37 13.05
N ILE A 153 3.97 1.75 13.80
CA ILE A 153 2.86 0.98 13.24
C ILE A 153 1.56 1.65 13.67
N ARG A 154 0.80 2.17 12.70
CA ARG A 154 -0.44 2.92 12.95
C ARG A 154 -1.63 2.21 12.32
N HIS A 155 -2.51 1.69 13.16
CA HIS A 155 -3.77 1.08 12.73
C HIS A 155 -4.89 2.11 12.84
N PRO A 156 -5.70 2.32 11.77
CA PRO A 156 -6.80 3.29 11.80
C PRO A 156 -7.83 3.08 12.91
N HIS A 157 -7.96 1.85 13.42
CA HIS A 157 -9.01 1.44 14.37
C HIS A 157 -8.51 1.10 15.78
N ARG A 158 -7.20 1.21 16.04
CA ARG A 158 -6.67 0.94 17.37
C ARG A 158 -6.69 2.24 18.17
N PRO A 159 -7.42 2.33 19.29
CA PRO A 159 -7.31 3.48 20.17
C PRO A 159 -5.86 3.53 20.70
N ASP A 160 -5.18 4.64 20.47
CA ASP A 160 -3.85 4.86 21.02
C ASP A 160 -3.90 4.69 22.55
N SER A 161 -2.94 3.91 23.08
CA SER A 161 -2.83 3.62 24.52
C SER A 161 -2.57 4.89 25.37
N ALA A 162 -2.21 6.00 24.72
CA ALA A 162 -2.14 7.32 25.29
C ALA A 162 -3.37 8.11 24.82
N GLY A 163 -4.32 8.39 25.73
CA GLY A 163 -5.62 9.02 25.45
C GLY A 163 -5.58 10.48 24.97
N THR A 164 -4.69 10.81 24.04
CA THR A 164 -4.48 12.16 23.49
C THR A 164 -4.31 12.08 21.98
N ASN A 165 -5.39 11.77 21.27
CA ASN A 165 -5.85 12.49 20.08
C ASN A 165 -7.06 11.78 19.46
N LYS A 166 -8.27 12.31 19.72
CA LYS A 166 -9.42 12.17 18.81
C LYS A 166 -9.15 13.05 17.59
N THR A 167 -8.23 12.65 16.72
CA THR A 167 -8.15 13.24 15.38
C THR A 167 -9.17 12.56 14.48
N THR A 168 -10.30 13.26 14.32
CA THR A 168 -11.17 13.29 13.13
C THR A 168 -11.06 12.11 12.14
N GLY A 169 -12.06 11.22 12.18
CA GLY A 169 -12.63 10.61 10.97
C GLY A 169 -11.75 9.61 10.20
N GLY A 170 -11.01 8.75 10.89
CA GLY A 170 -10.40 7.58 10.26
C GLY A 170 -11.45 6.72 9.53
N PRO A 171 -11.20 6.26 8.29
CA PRO A 171 -12.15 5.45 7.55
C PRO A 171 -12.45 4.15 8.30
N GLY A 172 -13.73 3.78 8.37
CA GLY A 172 -14.24 2.53 8.96
C GLY A 172 -13.59 1.27 8.39
N PRO A 173 -14.08 0.07 8.77
CA PRO A 173 -13.65 -1.17 8.12
C PRO A 173 -13.77 -1.02 6.59
N LEU A 174 -12.98 -1.79 5.82
CA LEU A 174 -13.01 -1.81 4.33
C LEU A 174 -14.42 -2.07 3.74
N THR A 175 -15.41 -2.39 4.58
CA THR A 175 -16.83 -2.46 4.28
C THR A 175 -17.41 -1.05 4.06
N ASN A 176 -17.57 -0.68 2.79
CA ASN A 176 -18.13 0.59 2.30
C ASN A 176 -17.25 1.85 2.54
N PRO A 177 -16.23 2.06 1.69
CA PRO A 177 -15.50 3.33 1.69
C PRO A 177 -16.45 4.46 1.29
N ASN A 178 -16.62 5.41 2.22
CA ASN A 178 -17.31 6.68 1.97
C ASN A 178 -16.81 7.26 0.63
N PRO A 179 -17.72 7.60 -0.31
CA PRO A 179 -17.34 8.03 -1.65
C PRO A 179 -16.46 9.29 -1.67
N TYR A 180 -16.45 10.07 -0.59
CA TYR A 180 -15.64 11.28 -0.46
C TYR A 180 -14.20 11.06 0.02
N HIS A 181 -13.83 9.84 0.45
CA HIS A 181 -12.47 9.58 0.93
C HIS A 181 -11.44 9.64 -0.18
N LEU A 182 -11.66 8.90 -1.26
CA LEU A 182 -10.70 8.81 -2.35
C LEU A 182 -10.38 10.19 -2.98
N PRO A 183 -11.36 11.07 -3.25
CA PRO A 183 -11.09 12.44 -3.69
C PRO A 183 -10.26 13.26 -2.70
N TRP A 184 -10.56 13.14 -1.40
CA TRP A 184 -9.86 13.88 -0.35
C TRP A 184 -8.40 13.40 -0.19
N ILE A 185 -8.19 12.09 -0.26
CA ILE A 185 -6.87 11.45 -0.22
C ILE A 185 -6.03 11.89 -1.41
N MET A 186 -6.58 11.85 -2.62
CA MET A 186 -5.85 12.29 -3.80
C MET A 186 -5.47 13.76 -3.73
N ARG A 187 -6.38 14.62 -3.27
CA ARG A 187 -6.04 16.02 -3.02
C ARG A 187 -4.91 16.15 -2.00
N GLY A 188 -4.98 15.45 -0.87
CA GLY A 188 -3.94 15.49 0.16
C GLY A 188 -2.57 15.07 -0.39
N LEU A 189 -2.54 13.98 -1.16
CA LEU A 189 -1.33 13.46 -1.79
C LEU A 189 -0.72 14.45 -2.78
N LEU A 190 -1.52 15.14 -3.59
CA LEU A 190 -1.04 16.12 -4.56
C LEU A 190 -0.61 17.45 -3.93
N GLU A 191 -1.13 17.75 -2.74
CA GLU A 191 -0.80 18.95 -1.99
C GLU A 191 0.45 18.77 -1.11
N GLU A 192 1.02 17.55 -1.02
CA GLU A 192 2.30 17.31 -0.36
C GLU A 192 3.40 18.16 -0.98
N ASP A 193 4.20 18.83 -0.14
CA ASP A 193 5.22 19.77 -0.62
C ASP A 193 6.25 19.06 -1.51
N PHE A 194 6.67 17.86 -1.13
CA PHE A 194 7.58 17.04 -1.93
C PHE A 194 6.98 16.66 -3.30
N VAL A 195 5.67 16.41 -3.37
CA VAL A 195 4.98 16.08 -4.63
C VAL A 195 4.96 17.30 -5.55
N LYS A 196 4.62 18.47 -5.02
CA LYS A 196 4.57 19.72 -5.80
C LYS A 196 5.95 20.19 -6.28
N THR A 197 7.01 19.94 -5.50
CA THR A 197 8.35 20.44 -5.85
C THR A 197 9.17 19.43 -6.63
N GLU A 198 9.33 18.21 -6.11
CA GLU A 198 10.27 17.22 -6.66
C GLU A 198 9.62 16.26 -7.66
N LEU A 199 8.29 16.07 -7.60
CA LEU A 199 7.56 15.09 -8.43
C LEU A 199 6.50 15.74 -9.34
N SER A 200 6.64 17.03 -9.65
CA SER A 200 5.69 17.78 -10.48
C SER A 200 5.53 17.19 -11.88
N ALA A 201 6.63 16.86 -12.56
CA ALA A 201 6.60 16.27 -13.90
C ALA A 201 5.94 14.88 -13.93
N GLU A 202 6.19 14.05 -12.91
CA GLU A 202 5.54 12.73 -12.79
C GLU A 202 4.05 12.88 -12.48
N THR A 203 3.69 13.88 -11.68
CA THR A 203 2.30 14.24 -11.40
C THR A 203 1.58 14.66 -12.68
N GLU A 204 2.16 15.55 -13.49
CA GLU A 204 1.59 15.97 -14.78
C GLU A 204 1.35 14.78 -15.72
N GLU A 205 2.29 13.83 -15.78
CA GLU A 205 2.12 12.62 -16.57
C GLU A 205 1.01 11.72 -16.01
N LEU A 206 0.90 11.58 -14.70
CA LEU A 206 -0.16 10.82 -14.04
C LEU A 206 -1.54 11.44 -14.33
N LEU A 207 -1.65 12.77 -14.37
CA LEU A 207 -2.86 13.48 -14.76
C LEU A 207 -3.22 13.27 -16.23
N ARG A 208 -2.23 13.35 -17.13
CA ARG A 208 -2.42 13.06 -18.55
C ARG A 208 -2.92 11.64 -18.77
N GLN A 209 -2.33 10.67 -18.08
CA GLN A 209 -2.79 9.28 -18.11
C GLN A 209 -4.21 9.14 -17.58
N PHE A 210 -4.59 9.85 -16.51
CA PHE A 210 -5.94 9.83 -15.97
C PHE A 210 -7.00 10.26 -16.99
N ASP A 211 -6.75 11.35 -17.72
CA ASP A 211 -7.65 11.85 -18.76
C ASP A 211 -7.86 10.80 -19.86
N ASP A 212 -6.78 10.18 -20.32
CA ASP A 212 -6.79 9.15 -21.38
C ASP A 212 -7.30 7.78 -20.90
N TRP A 213 -7.29 7.52 -19.59
CA TRP A 213 -7.55 6.21 -19.03
C TRP A 213 -9.00 5.74 -19.21
N LYS A 214 -9.18 4.52 -19.71
CA LYS A 214 -10.50 3.93 -19.97
C LYS A 214 -10.64 2.62 -19.20
N PRO A 215 -11.07 2.66 -17.92
CA PRO A 215 -11.19 1.45 -17.10
C PRO A 215 -12.19 0.47 -17.67
N THR A 216 -11.87 -0.81 -17.58
CA THR A 216 -12.69 -1.91 -18.11
C THR A 216 -13.67 -2.45 -17.06
N THR A 217 -13.20 -2.65 -15.83
CA THR A 217 -13.98 -3.23 -14.74
C THR A 217 -14.94 -2.21 -14.11
N LYS A 218 -16.05 -2.70 -13.53
CA LYS A 218 -17.01 -1.85 -12.81
C LYS A 218 -16.35 -1.11 -11.65
N ALA A 219 -15.46 -1.77 -10.92
CA ALA A 219 -14.75 -1.19 -9.78
C ALA A 219 -13.84 -0.03 -10.21
N LEU A 220 -13.04 -0.22 -11.27
CA LEU A 220 -12.14 0.83 -11.77
C LEU A 220 -12.91 1.99 -12.43
N LYS A 221 -14.07 1.72 -13.03
CA LYS A 221 -14.99 2.78 -13.52
C LYS A 221 -15.51 3.65 -12.37
N ASP A 222 -15.85 3.04 -11.23
CA ASP A 222 -16.25 3.76 -10.02
C ASP A 222 -15.08 4.59 -9.45
N VAL A 223 -13.86 4.04 -9.43
CA VAL A 223 -12.63 4.79 -9.08
C VAL A 223 -12.48 6.01 -9.97
N LYS A 224 -12.53 5.85 -11.30
CA LYS A 224 -12.44 6.99 -12.24
C LYS A 224 -13.49 8.05 -11.94
N TYR A 225 -14.75 7.63 -11.78
CA TYR A 225 -15.86 8.54 -11.47
C TYR A 225 -15.64 9.35 -10.18
N ARG A 226 -15.14 8.72 -9.12
CA ARG A 226 -14.82 9.43 -7.86
C ARG A 226 -13.68 10.43 -8.06
N LEU A 227 -12.64 10.05 -8.80
CA LEU A 227 -11.48 10.90 -9.05
C LEU A 227 -11.76 12.10 -9.95
N GLU A 228 -12.79 12.04 -10.82
CA GLU A 228 -13.25 13.19 -11.61
C GLU A 228 -13.62 14.39 -10.72
N ALA A 229 -14.04 14.17 -9.47
CA ALA A 229 -14.34 15.25 -8.53
C ALA A 229 -13.11 16.12 -8.18
N VAL A 230 -11.91 15.56 -8.29
CA VAL A 230 -10.65 16.28 -8.04
C VAL A 230 -10.14 16.93 -9.32
N ARG A 231 -10.63 16.57 -10.50
CA ARG A 231 -10.14 17.01 -11.82
C ARG A 231 -10.04 18.52 -12.05
N SER A 232 -10.83 19.32 -11.34
CA SER A 232 -10.74 20.80 -11.42
C SER A 232 -9.64 21.41 -10.53
N LYS A 233 -9.05 20.60 -9.65
CA LYS A 233 -7.92 20.89 -8.76
C LYS A 233 -6.67 20.04 -9.12
N LEU A 234 -6.84 19.13 -10.09
CA LEU A 234 -5.78 18.44 -10.82
C LEU A 234 -5.29 19.36 -11.94
#